data_AF-A0AAX3X3L8-F1
#
_entry.id   AF-A0AAX3X3L8-F1
#
_cell.length_a   1.000
_cell.length_b   1.000
_cell.length_c   1.000
_cell.angle_alpha   90.00
_cell.angle_beta   90.00
_cell.angle_gamma   90.00
#
_symmetry.space_group_name_H-M   'P 1'
#
loop_
_entity.id
_entity.type
_entity.pdbx_description
1 polymer ?
#
loop_
_entity_poly.entity_id
_entity_poly.type
_entity_poly.pdbx_seq_one_letter_code
_entity_poly.pdbx_strand_id
1 'polypeptide(L)' 'MTITLLNEVQKEYDLSTEEVQAFLTWFDERTKGNGLEEYAFEKTWNKGPFSNRTECIIYSKIIMFEVDEYVIEM' A
#
# COMPACT_ATOMS: atom_id res chain seq x y z
N MET A 1 -6.95 3.07 1.54
CA MET A 1 -6.55 1.65 1.38
C MET A 1 -6.09 1.11 2.72
N THR A 2 -6.63 -0.05 3.11
CA THR A 2 -6.27 -0.74 4.36
C THR A 2 -5.65 -2.07 4.00
N ILE A 3 -4.43 -2.35 4.51
CA ILE A 3 -3.73 -3.62 4.29
C ILE A 3 -3.63 -4.35 5.63
N THR A 4 -4.10 -5.59 5.68
CA THR A 4 -3.96 -6.46 6.85
C THR A 4 -2.84 -7.47 6.60
N LEU A 5 -1.85 -7.49 7.49
CA LEU A 5 -0.69 -8.39 7.40
C LEU A 5 -0.90 -9.67 8.22
N LEU A 6 -0.06 -10.69 7.96
CA LEU A 6 -0.09 -12.00 8.64
C LEU A 6 -0.04 -11.93 10.17
N ASN A 7 0.53 -10.87 10.72
CA ASN A 7 0.62 -10.62 12.15
C ASN A 7 -0.54 -9.77 12.69
N GLU A 8 -1.65 -9.69 11.95
CA GLU A 8 -2.85 -8.91 12.26
C GLU A 8 -2.63 -7.39 12.34
N VAL A 9 -1.43 -6.92 11.99
CA VAL A 9 -1.16 -5.48 11.90
C VAL A 9 -1.88 -4.92 10.68
N GLN A 10 -2.68 -3.88 10.93
CA GLN A 10 -3.31 -3.08 9.89
C GLN A 10 -2.46 -1.86 9.55
N LYS A 11 -2.39 -1.56 8.26
CA LYS A 11 -1.73 -0.38 7.70
C LYS A 11 -2.74 0.38 6.85
N GLU A 12 -2.95 1.64 7.20
CA GLU A 12 -3.87 2.53 6.49
C GLU A 12 -3.09 3.54 5.68
N TYR A 13 -3.54 3.74 4.44
CA TYR A 13 -2.97 4.67 3.49
C TYR A 13 -4.08 5.51 2.84
N ASP A 14 -3.92 6.83 2.92
CA ASP A 14 -4.62 7.77 2.05
C ASP A 14 -3.79 7.90 0.77
N LEU A 15 -4.36 7.51 -0.36
CA LEU A 15 -3.67 7.33 -1.64
C LEU A 15 -4.45 8.02 -2.75
N SER A 16 -3.73 8.62 -3.69
CA SER A 16 -4.31 9.01 -4.97
C SER A 16 -4.77 7.78 -5.78
N THR A 17 -5.66 8.00 -6.75
CA THR A 17 -6.09 6.95 -7.68
C THR A 17 -4.90 6.32 -8.42
N GLU A 18 -3.88 7.10 -8.77
CA GLU A 18 -2.67 6.60 -9.43
C GLU A 18 -1.87 5.65 -8.52
N GLU A 19 -1.72 6.00 -7.23
CA GLU A 19 -1.02 5.16 -6.25
C GLU A 19 -1.78 3.86 -5.94
N VAL A 20 -3.11 3.91 -5.88
CA VAL A 20 -3.95 2.72 -5.76
C VAL A 20 -3.73 1.80 -6.96
N GLN A 21 -3.79 2.34 -8.19
CA GLN A 21 -3.61 1.55 -9.40
C GLN A 21 -2.19 0.96 -9.50
N ALA A 22 -1.17 1.71 -9.07
CA ALA A 22 0.21 1.23 -9.00
C ALA A 22 0.35 0.05 -8.03
N PHE A 23 -0.27 0.12 -6.84
CA PHE A 23 -0.27 -0.98 -5.89
C PHE A 23 -0.98 -2.22 -6.44
N LEU A 24 -2.18 -2.06 -7.03
CA LEU A 24 -2.93 -3.18 -7.61
C LEU A 24 -2.16 -3.85 -8.76
N THR A 25 -1.49 -3.05 -9.59
CA THR A 25 -0.66 -3.56 -10.70
C THR A 25 0.54 -4.35 -10.17
N TRP A 26 1.23 -3.84 -9.15
CA TRP A 26 2.31 -4.58 -8.50
C TRP A 26 1.82 -5.89 -7.90
N PHE A 27 0.68 -5.87 -7.20
CA PHE A 27 0.12 -7.07 -6.57
C PHE A 27 -0.23 -8.14 -7.61
N ASP A 28 -0.91 -7.75 -8.69
CA ASP A 28 -1.27 -8.64 -9.80
C ASP A 28 -0.02 -9.24 -10.49
N GLU A 29 0.97 -8.42 -10.81
CA GLU A 29 2.24 -8.92 -11.38
C GLU A 29 2.96 -9.88 -10.43
N ARG A 30 2.90 -9.61 -9.12
CA ARG A 30 3.50 -10.50 -8.13
C ARG A 30 2.77 -11.84 -8.03
N THR A 31 1.44 -11.86 -8.18
CA THR A 31 0.67 -13.12 -8.23
C THR A 31 1.06 -14.02 -9.42
N LYS A 32 1.53 -13.41 -10.51
CA LYS A 32 2.05 -14.12 -11.71
C LYS A 32 3.51 -14.57 -11.54
N GLY A 33 4.14 -14.28 -10.40
CA GLY A 33 5.54 -14.62 -10.13
C GLY A 33 6.56 -13.58 -10.61
N ASN A 34 6.10 -12.44 -11.13
CA ASN A 34 6.96 -11.37 -11.63
C ASN A 34 7.24 -10.32 -10.55
N GLY A 35 8.10 -9.34 -10.86
CA GLY A 35 8.32 -8.16 -10.03
C GLY A 35 9.02 -8.44 -8.68
N LEU A 36 9.18 -7.36 -7.91
CA LEU A 36 9.77 -7.41 -6.58
C LEU A 36 8.77 -7.93 -5.54
N GLU A 37 9.27 -8.66 -4.55
CA GLU A 37 8.49 -9.15 -3.41
C GLU A 37 7.98 -8.00 -2.51
N GLU A 38 8.59 -6.82 -2.60
CA GLU A 38 8.24 -5.64 -1.82
C GLU A 38 7.57 -4.54 -2.67
N TYR A 39 6.67 -3.78 -2.04
CA TYR A 39 6.11 -2.52 -2.55
C TYR A 39 6.43 -1.38 -1.58
N ALA A 40 6.89 -0.25 -2.10
CA ALA A 40 7.31 0.90 -1.32
C ALA A 40 6.25 2.02 -1.37
N PHE A 41 5.71 2.39 -0.21
CA PHE A 41 4.89 3.59 -0.04
C PHE A 41 5.76 4.74 0.45
N GLU A 42 5.75 5.87 -0.27
CA GLU A 42 6.31 7.12 0.27
C GLU A 42 5.35 7.69 1.31
N LYS A 43 5.82 7.86 2.55
CA LYS A 43 5.06 8.50 3.61
C LYS A 43 5.25 10.01 3.56
N THR A 44 4.19 10.70 3.21
CA THR A 44 4.08 12.16 3.28
C THR A 44 3.76 12.65 4.70
N TRP A 45 3.36 11.76 5.61
CA TRP A 45 3.02 12.02 7.02
C TRP A 45 4.00 11.34 7.99
N ASN A 46 4.01 11.79 9.26
CA ASN A 46 4.88 11.27 10.33
C ASN A 46 6.37 11.14 9.95
N LYS A 47 6.90 12.09 9.16
CA LYS A 47 8.31 12.09 8.73
C LYS A 47 9.29 12.44 9.86
N GLY A 48 8.84 13.14 10.91
CA GLY A 48 9.74 13.58 11.98
C GLY A 48 10.89 14.44 11.42
N PRO A 49 12.15 14.22 11.83
CA PRO A 49 13.30 14.97 11.33
C PRO A 49 13.82 14.48 9.96
N PHE A 50 13.19 13.47 9.34
CA PHE A 50 13.69 12.85 8.13
C PHE A 50 13.20 13.59 6.87
N SER A 51 14.10 13.74 5.88
CA SER A 51 13.75 14.33 4.57
C SER A 51 12.79 13.44 3.78
N ASN A 52 12.95 12.12 3.88
CA ASN A 52 12.04 11.13 3.33
C ASN A 52 11.79 9.96 4.30
N ARG A 53 10.62 9.34 4.18
CA ARG A 53 10.24 8.13 4.91
C ARG A 53 9.49 7.22 3.96
N THR A 54 10.01 6.02 3.74
CA THR A 54 9.35 4.99 2.94
C THR A 54 8.91 3.85 3.86
N GLU A 55 7.73 3.31 3.64
CA GLU A 55 7.26 2.08 4.26
C GLU A 55 7.13 0.99 3.20
N CYS A 56 7.83 -0.13 3.38
CA CYS A 56 7.73 -1.26 2.47
C CYS A 56 6.75 -2.31 3.00
N ILE A 57 5.91 -2.83 2.12
CA ILE A 57 5.03 -3.98 2.38
C ILE A 57 5.55 -5.18 1.58
N ILE A 58 5.54 -6.35 2.22
CA ILE A 58 6.01 -7.61 1.63
C ILE A 58 4.81 -8.43 1.17
N TYR A 59 4.77 -8.81 -0.10
CA TYR A 59 3.66 -9.53 -0.73
C TYR A 59 3.25 -10.78 0.05
N SER A 60 4.21 -11.66 0.36
CA SER A 60 3.97 -12.90 1.15
C SER A 60 3.52 -12.66 2.59
N LYS A 61 3.42 -11.41 3.04
CA LYS A 61 2.93 -11.02 4.37
C LYS A 61 1.53 -10.40 4.34
N ILE A 62 0.94 -10.19 3.17
CA ILE A 62 -0.42 -9.64 3.04
C ILE A 62 -1.44 -10.77 3.23
N ILE A 63 -2.40 -10.59 4.13
CA ILE A 63 -3.61 -11.45 4.23
C ILE A 63 -4.66 -10.97 3.25
N MET A 64 -5.00 -9.68 3.35
CA MET A 64 -6.04 -9.03 2.55
C MET A 64 -5.78 -7.52 2.49
N PHE A 65 -6.43 -6.85 1.54
CA PHE A 65 -6.51 -5.40 1.51
C PHE A 65 -7.90 -4.96 1.06
N GLU A 66 -8.27 -3.76 1.48
CA GLU A 66 -9.52 -3.08 1.13
C GLU A 66 -9.18 -1.75 0.43
N VAL A 67 -9.93 -1.44 -0.62
CA VAL A 67 -9.84 -0.18 -1.36
C VAL A 67 -11.18 0.53 -1.22
N ASP A 68 -11.19 1.57 -0.40
CA ASP A 68 -12.34 2.44 -0.20
C ASP A 68 -12.17 3.70 -1.05
N GLU A 69 -13.17 4.00 -1.87
CA GLU A 69 -13.26 5.23 -2.65
C GLU A 69 -14.27 6.19 -1.99
N TYR A 70 -13.86 7.44 -1.78
CA TYR A 70 -14.76 8.46 -1.25
C TYR A 70 -15.65 9.02 -2.35
N VAL A 71 -16.96 8.96 -2.14
CA VAL A 71 -17.91 9.75 -2.93
C VAL A 71 -17.91 11.16 -2.37
N ILE A 72 -17.53 12.16 -3.18
CA ILE A 72 -17.78 13.55 -2.83
C ILE A 72 -19.28 13.79 -3.06
N GLU A 73 -20.07 13.80 -1.98
CA GLU A 73 -21.45 14.31 -2.05
C GLU A 73 -21.37 15.82 -2.30
N MET A 74 -21.95 16.27 -3.43
CA MET A 74 -22.07 17.68 -3.81
C MET A 74 -23.32 18.32 -3.22
#